data_AF-A0A2S2NL41-F1
#
_entry.id   AF-A0A2S2NL41-F1
#
_cell.length_a   1.000
_cell.length_b   1.000
_cell.length_c   1.000
_cell.angle_alpha   90.00
_cell.angle_beta   90.00
_cell.angle_gamma   90.00
#
_symmetry.space_group_name_H-M   'P 1'
#
loop_
_entity.id
_entity.type
_entity.pdbx_description
1 polymer ?
#
loop_
_entity_poly.entity_id
_entity_poly.type
_entity_poly.pdbx_seq_one_letter_code
_entity_poly.pdbx_strand_id
1 'polypeptide(L)'
;IRQPYPSARVIKHEDRQSIADHPVHPPASVGDPWQCDFPPSLGYTIRARDGVFQMYSSPDSEIPVQGFPYPNLETFCRDMQRLCTMISDGPLKSFCYRRLSYLSSKFQLHVLLNELRELASQKAIPHRDFYNIRKVDTHIHAASCMNQKHLLRFIKKTLKNHSDEVVSAGGMTLKQVFESMKLTSYDLTVDMLDVHADRNTFHRFDKFNSKYNPIGESRLREVFLKTDNYTGGKYFARVINEVASDLEESKYQNAELRLSIYGKSRDEWDKLAKWAISNRVYSDNVRWLVQIPRLFDIFKSNNILDNFQQLLDNVFLPLFEATNDPNSHPDLHRFLQHVVGFDSVDDESKPENPFVDRDVPKPAQWRETDNPPYAYYQYYMYANMTVLNHLRM
;
A
#
# COMPACT_ATOMS: atom_id res chain seq x y z
N ILE A 1 24.05 4.96 0.99
CA ILE A 1 24.24 5.87 -0.17
C ILE A 1 23.41 5.28 -1.28
N ARG A 2 22.47 6.03 -1.90
CA ARG A 2 21.60 5.48 -2.95
C ARG A 2 22.48 4.88 -4.05
N GLN A 3 22.64 3.56 -4.06
CA GLN A 3 23.18 2.87 -5.20
C GLN A 3 22.09 2.86 -6.28
N PRO A 4 22.44 3.00 -7.56
CA PRO A 4 21.50 2.68 -8.62
C PRO A 4 21.04 1.24 -8.41
N TYR A 5 19.72 1.01 -8.44
CA TYR A 5 19.16 -0.34 -8.41
C TYR A 5 19.92 -1.21 -9.42
N PRO A 6 20.53 -2.35 -9.00
CA PRO A 6 21.06 -3.29 -9.96
C PRO A 6 19.85 -3.86 -10.71
N SER A 7 19.70 -3.47 -11.98
CA SER A 7 18.58 -3.86 -12.85
C SER A 7 17.17 -3.45 -12.36
N ALA A 8 16.93 -2.17 -12.04
CA ALA A 8 15.57 -1.68 -12.29
C ALA A 8 15.28 -2.00 -13.76
N ARG A 9 14.25 -2.81 -14.04
CA ARG A 9 13.79 -3.16 -15.40
C ARG A 9 13.94 -1.89 -16.24
N VAL A 10 14.97 -1.82 -17.08
CA VAL A 10 15.16 -0.67 -17.95
C VAL A 10 13.99 -0.81 -18.89
N ILE A 11 12.87 -0.16 -18.55
CA ILE A 11 11.77 0.02 -19.46
C ILE A 11 12.43 0.83 -20.57
N LYS A 12 12.85 0.13 -21.62
CA LYS A 12 13.18 0.77 -22.88
C LYS A 12 11.88 1.43 -23.27
N HIS A 13 11.79 2.74 -23.02
CA HIS A 13 10.74 3.53 -23.61
C HIS A 13 10.83 3.24 -25.11
N GLU A 14 9.73 2.75 -25.67
CA GLU A 14 9.63 2.59 -27.12
C GLU A 14 10.03 3.93 -27.78
N ASP A 15 10.65 3.85 -28.95
CA ASP A 15 10.98 5.04 -29.73
C ASP A 15 9.76 5.97 -29.82
N ARG A 16 9.97 7.29 -29.86
CA ARG A 16 8.87 8.29 -29.91
C ARG A 16 7.95 8.00 -31.08
N GLN A 17 6.90 7.24 -30.81
CA GLN A 17 5.89 6.81 -31.76
C GLN A 17 4.94 7.96 -32.08
N SER A 18 4.33 7.91 -33.26
CA SER A 18 3.42 8.96 -33.71
C SER A 18 2.09 8.90 -32.93
N ILE A 19 1.28 9.98 -32.95
CA ILE A 19 -0.06 10.00 -32.32
C ILE A 19 -0.97 8.88 -32.86
N ALA A 20 -0.70 8.35 -34.05
CA ALA A 20 -1.43 7.22 -34.62
C ALA A 20 -1.09 5.88 -33.95
N ASP A 21 0.12 5.73 -33.44
CA ASP A 21 0.65 4.52 -32.80
C ASP A 21 0.46 4.54 -31.28
N HIS A 22 0.29 5.74 -30.69
CA HIS A 22 -0.12 5.95 -29.31
C HIS A 22 -1.58 6.41 -29.24
N PRO A 23 -2.57 5.50 -29.21
CA PRO A 23 -3.95 5.89 -29.08
C PRO A 23 -4.12 6.75 -27.81
N VAL A 24 -4.82 7.88 -27.95
CA VAL A 24 -5.12 8.85 -26.86
C VAL A 24 -5.82 8.17 -25.67
N HIS A 25 -6.37 6.99 -25.91
CA HIS A 25 -7.07 6.15 -24.96
C HIS A 25 -6.39 4.78 -24.92
N PRO A 26 -6.06 4.24 -23.71
CA PRO A 26 -5.63 2.86 -23.61
C PRO A 26 -6.75 2.00 -24.20
N PRO A 27 -6.40 0.89 -24.87
CA PRO A 27 -7.39 -0.08 -25.27
C PRO A 27 -8.17 -0.51 -24.03
N ALA A 28 -9.51 -0.54 -24.13
CA ALA A 28 -10.33 -1.12 -23.06
C ALA A 28 -9.87 -2.56 -22.86
N SER A 29 -9.71 -3.01 -21.61
CA SER A 29 -9.43 -4.41 -21.34
C SER A 29 -10.59 -5.26 -21.87
N VAL A 30 -10.37 -6.02 -22.94
CA VAL A 30 -11.35 -6.96 -23.48
C VAL A 30 -11.00 -8.33 -22.94
N GLY A 31 -11.67 -8.78 -21.86
CA GLY A 31 -11.45 -10.11 -21.27
C GLY A 31 -11.76 -10.19 -19.77
N ASP A 32 -11.45 -11.34 -19.16
CA ASP A 32 -11.44 -11.47 -17.70
C ASP A 32 -10.16 -10.81 -17.15
N PRO A 33 -10.25 -9.75 -16.33
CA PRO A 33 -9.08 -9.02 -15.85
C PRO A 33 -8.16 -9.87 -14.95
N TRP A 34 -8.66 -10.97 -14.39
CA TRP A 34 -7.90 -11.87 -13.53
C TRP A 34 -7.26 -13.03 -14.27
N GLN A 35 -7.42 -13.11 -15.59
CA GLN A 35 -6.76 -14.14 -16.39
C GLN A 35 -5.28 -13.82 -16.51
N CYS A 36 -4.42 -14.70 -15.99
CA CYS A 36 -2.97 -14.59 -16.09
C CYS A 36 -2.32 -15.93 -16.41
N ASP A 37 -1.08 -15.88 -16.89
CA ASP A 37 -0.28 -17.07 -17.15
C ASP A 37 0.28 -17.66 -15.85
N PHE A 38 0.28 -18.98 -15.78
CA PHE A 38 0.82 -19.75 -14.66
C PHE A 38 2.13 -20.41 -15.09
N PRO A 39 3.29 -19.77 -14.83
CA PRO A 39 4.57 -20.41 -15.12
C PRO A 39 4.78 -21.67 -14.27
N PRO A 40 5.62 -22.61 -14.73
CA PRO A 40 5.96 -23.79 -13.96
C PRO A 40 6.76 -23.42 -12.70
N SER A 41 6.71 -24.27 -11.69
CA SER A 41 7.45 -24.04 -10.44
C SER A 41 8.95 -23.95 -10.69
N LEU A 42 9.60 -22.99 -10.02
CA LEU A 42 11.05 -22.77 -10.06
C LEU A 42 11.84 -23.81 -9.24
N GLY A 43 11.17 -24.53 -8.33
CA GLY A 43 11.76 -25.63 -7.56
C GLY A 43 12.75 -25.21 -6.46
N TYR A 44 12.76 -23.94 -6.04
CA TYR A 44 13.64 -23.49 -4.96
C TYR A 44 13.07 -23.82 -3.57
N THR A 45 13.97 -24.07 -2.62
CA THR A 45 13.63 -24.08 -1.19
C THR A 45 13.87 -22.68 -0.60
N ILE A 46 12.86 -22.11 0.02
CA ILE A 46 12.89 -20.75 0.60
C ILE A 46 13.22 -20.84 2.10
N ARG A 47 14.25 -20.12 2.56
CA ARG A 47 14.53 -20.01 4.01
C ARG A 47 14.96 -18.59 4.38
N ALA A 48 14.51 -18.13 5.54
CA ALA A 48 14.98 -16.88 6.13
C ALA A 48 16.34 -17.07 6.81
N ARG A 49 17.30 -16.22 6.46
CA ARG A 49 18.60 -16.12 7.14
C ARG A 49 18.75 -14.71 7.70
N ASP A 50 18.86 -14.62 9.02
CA ASP A 50 19.00 -13.35 9.74
C ASP A 50 17.96 -12.30 9.38
N GLY A 51 16.71 -12.68 9.09
CA GLY A 51 15.66 -11.73 8.67
C GLY A 51 15.42 -11.59 7.18
N VAL A 52 16.30 -12.14 6.34
CA VAL A 52 16.19 -12.00 4.88
C VAL A 52 15.99 -13.36 4.23
N PHE A 53 14.96 -13.48 3.39
CA PHE A 53 14.67 -14.68 2.62
C PHE A 53 15.74 -14.91 1.56
N GLN A 54 16.19 -16.15 1.43
CA GLN A 54 17.16 -16.60 0.44
C GLN A 54 16.69 -17.91 -0.19
N MET A 55 17.04 -18.09 -1.47
CA MET A 55 16.68 -19.27 -2.26
C MET A 55 17.79 -20.32 -2.19
N TYR A 56 17.42 -21.60 -2.11
CA TYR A 56 18.34 -22.73 -2.06
C TYR A 56 17.94 -23.77 -3.12
N SER A 57 18.91 -24.40 -3.78
CA SER A 57 18.67 -25.41 -4.82
C SER A 57 18.10 -26.72 -4.26
N SER A 58 18.42 -27.07 -3.02
CA SER A 58 17.89 -28.23 -2.32
C SER A 58 17.66 -27.90 -0.84
N PRO A 59 16.85 -28.70 -0.12
CA PRO A 59 16.64 -28.54 1.32
C PRO A 59 17.95 -28.62 2.13
N ASP A 60 18.88 -29.47 1.69
CA ASP A 60 20.14 -29.74 2.37
C ASP A 60 21.28 -28.78 1.98
N SER A 61 21.09 -27.94 0.96
CA SER A 61 22.12 -26.99 0.55
C SER A 61 22.32 -25.91 1.62
N GLU A 62 23.54 -25.70 2.12
CA GLU A 62 23.83 -24.62 3.08
C GLU A 62 24.08 -23.26 2.40
N ILE A 63 24.40 -23.29 1.11
CA ILE A 63 24.78 -22.10 0.35
C ILE A 63 23.57 -21.60 -0.44
N PRO A 64 23.20 -20.31 -0.30
CA PRO A 64 22.12 -19.72 -1.06
C PRO A 64 22.51 -19.57 -2.54
N VAL A 65 21.52 -19.65 -3.41
CA VAL A 65 21.68 -19.43 -4.85
C VAL A 65 22.15 -17.99 -5.08
N GLN A 66 23.16 -17.83 -5.95
CA GLN A 66 23.66 -16.52 -6.35
C GLN A 66 22.73 -15.88 -7.39
N GLY A 67 22.69 -14.54 -7.42
CA GLY A 67 21.86 -13.78 -8.36
C GLY A 67 20.81 -12.87 -7.72
N PHE A 68 20.66 -12.93 -6.39
CA PHE A 68 19.72 -12.09 -5.63
C PHE A 68 20.47 -11.10 -4.71
N PRO A 69 21.11 -10.05 -5.26
CA PRO A 69 21.89 -9.12 -4.45
C PRO A 69 21.00 -8.20 -3.61
N TYR A 70 21.39 -8.00 -2.35
CA TYR A 70 20.82 -6.99 -1.46
C TYR A 70 21.92 -6.45 -0.53
N PRO A 71 21.82 -5.20 -0.03
CA PRO A 71 22.79 -4.68 0.92
C PRO A 71 22.65 -5.40 2.26
N ASN A 72 23.77 -5.80 2.85
CA ASN A 72 23.77 -6.35 4.20
C ASN A 72 23.51 -5.26 5.26
N LEU A 73 23.11 -5.68 6.46
CA LEU A 73 22.73 -4.78 7.55
C LEU A 73 23.88 -3.84 7.94
N GLU A 74 25.10 -4.36 7.98
CA GLU A 74 26.29 -3.57 8.30
C GLU A 74 26.51 -2.43 7.30
N THR A 75 26.38 -2.72 6.00
CA THR A 75 26.50 -1.70 4.95
C THR A 75 25.39 -0.66 5.10
N PHE A 76 24.15 -1.09 5.37
CA PHE A 76 23.03 -0.19 5.61
C PHE A 76 23.29 0.74 6.82
N CYS A 77 23.68 0.20 7.97
CA CYS A 77 23.98 0.98 9.18
C CYS A 77 25.11 1.99 8.93
N ARG A 78 26.22 1.55 8.34
CA ARG A 78 27.36 2.42 8.00
C ARG A 78 26.93 3.55 7.06
N ASP A 79 26.15 3.22 6.03
CA ASP A 79 25.69 4.18 5.05
C ASP A 79 24.68 5.17 5.63
N MET A 80 23.82 4.71 6.54
CA MET A 80 22.88 5.56 7.27
C MET A 80 23.61 6.54 8.19
N GLN A 81 24.59 6.06 8.97
CA GLN A 81 25.45 6.93 9.79
C GLN A 81 26.17 7.97 8.93
N ARG A 82 26.69 7.58 7.76
CA ARG A 82 27.31 8.52 6.82
C ARG A 82 26.32 9.57 6.30
N LEU A 83 25.06 9.21 6.07
CA LEU A 83 24.02 10.19 5.72
C LEU A 83 23.72 11.13 6.89
N CYS A 84 23.62 10.62 8.12
CA CYS A 84 23.40 11.43 9.32
C CYS A 84 24.53 12.43 9.57
N THR A 85 25.79 12.06 9.31
CA THR A 85 26.92 12.99 9.41
C THR A 85 26.87 14.06 8.33
N MET A 86 26.55 13.70 7.08
CA MET A 86 26.34 14.67 6.00
C MET A 86 25.18 15.63 6.31
N ILE A 87 24.05 15.12 6.80
CA ILE A 87 22.89 15.95 7.18
C ILE A 87 23.26 16.90 8.32
N SER A 88 24.12 16.48 9.25
CA SER A 88 24.54 17.31 10.38
C SER A 88 25.63 18.33 10.03
N ASP A 89 26.26 18.22 8.85
CA ASP A 89 27.31 19.13 8.41
C ASP A 89 26.78 20.56 8.12
N GLY A 90 27.28 21.53 8.89
CA GLY A 90 26.85 22.93 8.82
C GLY A 90 27.13 23.62 7.47
N PRO A 91 28.37 23.52 6.93
CA PRO A 91 28.70 24.04 5.60
C PRO A 91 27.82 23.44 4.49
N LEU A 92 27.62 22.11 4.48
CA LEU A 92 26.76 21.45 3.49
C LEU A 92 25.31 21.90 3.60
N LYS A 93 24.76 21.99 4.82
CA LYS A 93 23.41 22.55 5.06
C LYS A 93 23.27 23.95 4.49
N SER A 94 24.24 24.82 4.77
CA SER A 94 24.23 26.21 4.29
C SER A 94 24.32 26.29 2.77
N PHE A 95 25.16 25.45 2.15
CA PHE A 95 25.27 25.35 0.70
C PHE A 95 23.97 24.86 0.05
N CYS A 96 23.39 23.78 0.56
CA CYS A 96 22.12 23.22 0.09
C CYS A 96 20.99 24.26 0.19
N TYR A 97 20.90 24.98 1.32
CA TYR A 97 19.92 26.04 1.49
C TYR A 97 20.08 27.14 0.42
N ARG A 98 21.28 27.68 0.25
CA ARG A 98 21.56 28.69 -0.79
C ARG A 98 21.21 28.19 -2.19
N ARG A 99 21.53 26.93 -2.49
CA ARG A 99 21.23 26.31 -3.79
C ARG A 99 19.73 26.18 -4.01
N LEU A 100 18.97 25.73 -3.01
CA LEU A 100 17.51 25.63 -3.09
C LEU A 100 16.86 27.01 -3.23
N SER A 101 17.32 28.01 -2.47
CA SER A 101 16.86 29.40 -2.64
C SER A 101 17.14 29.93 -4.05
N TYR A 102 18.34 29.72 -4.57
CA TYR A 102 18.68 30.10 -5.94
C TYR A 102 17.78 29.42 -6.98
N LEU A 103 17.53 28.11 -6.84
CA LEU A 103 16.65 27.38 -7.75
C LEU A 103 15.21 27.90 -7.69
N SER A 104 14.71 28.21 -6.49
CA SER A 104 13.39 28.83 -6.29
C SER A 104 13.31 30.20 -6.96
N SER A 105 14.29 31.08 -6.74
CA SER A 105 14.33 32.42 -7.36
C SER A 105 14.47 32.34 -8.88
N LYS A 106 15.27 31.40 -9.39
CA LYS A 106 15.40 31.14 -10.82
C LYS A 106 14.06 30.71 -11.43
N PHE A 107 13.31 29.85 -10.75
CA PHE A 107 11.98 29.44 -11.20
C PHE A 107 10.98 30.61 -11.17
N GLN A 108 10.99 31.44 -10.12
CA GLN A 108 10.14 32.64 -10.05
C GLN A 108 10.45 33.62 -11.20
N LEU A 109 11.72 33.86 -11.50
CA LEU A 109 12.12 34.67 -12.65
C LEU A 109 11.67 34.05 -13.97
N HIS A 110 11.79 32.73 -14.12
CA HIS A 110 11.28 32.02 -15.29
C HIS A 110 9.79 32.25 -15.49
N VAL A 111 8.97 32.15 -14.44
CA VAL A 111 7.52 32.41 -14.51
C VAL A 111 7.28 33.86 -14.95
N LEU A 112 7.91 34.85 -14.31
CA LEU A 112 7.73 36.26 -14.67
C LEU A 112 8.08 36.59 -16.13
N LEU A 113 9.09 35.93 -16.69
CA LEU A 113 9.53 36.17 -18.06
C LEU A 113 8.75 35.37 -19.11
N ASN A 114 8.20 34.21 -18.76
CA ASN A 114 7.68 33.25 -19.73
C ASN A 114 6.20 32.89 -19.57
N GLU A 115 5.51 33.33 -18.51
CA GLU A 115 4.11 32.98 -18.24
C GLU A 115 3.19 33.20 -19.45
N LEU A 116 3.29 34.37 -20.10
CA LEU A 116 2.47 34.68 -21.28
C LEU A 116 2.76 33.76 -22.47
N ARG A 117 4.03 33.36 -22.64
CA ARG A 117 4.45 32.45 -23.71
C ARG A 117 3.98 31.03 -23.43
N GLU A 118 4.05 30.57 -22.19
CA GLU A 118 3.53 29.27 -21.76
C GLU A 118 2.02 29.21 -21.90
N LEU A 119 1.31 30.27 -21.49
CA LEU A 119 -0.14 30.39 -21.65
C LEU A 119 -0.57 30.36 -23.12
N ALA A 120 0.16 31.08 -24.00
CA ALA A 120 -0.09 31.04 -25.44
C ALA A 120 0.16 29.63 -26.01
N SER A 121 1.21 28.95 -25.55
CA SER A 121 1.53 27.58 -25.97
C SER A 121 0.47 26.57 -25.53
N GLN A 122 -0.09 26.71 -24.32
CA GLN A 122 -1.20 25.89 -23.83
C GLN A 122 -2.47 26.13 -24.66
N LYS A 123 -2.80 27.41 -24.95
CA LYS A 123 -3.96 27.77 -25.78
C LYS A 123 -3.85 27.29 -27.23
N ALA A 124 -2.63 27.14 -27.75
CA ALA A 124 -2.39 26.64 -29.10
C ALA A 124 -2.72 25.15 -29.28
N ILE A 125 -2.84 24.40 -28.18
CA ILE A 125 -3.20 22.97 -28.21
C ILE A 125 -4.67 22.82 -27.84
N PRO A 126 -5.58 22.72 -28.84
CA PRO A 126 -7.00 22.53 -28.56
C PRO A 126 -7.26 21.19 -27.86
N HIS A 127 -8.34 21.13 -27.09
CA HIS A 127 -8.80 19.93 -26.37
C HIS A 127 -7.85 19.35 -25.30
N ARG A 128 -6.77 20.06 -24.94
CA ARG A 128 -5.89 19.72 -23.81
C ARG A 128 -6.01 20.76 -22.71
N ASP A 129 -7.07 20.64 -21.93
CA ASP A 129 -7.30 21.44 -20.74
C ASP A 129 -7.09 20.60 -19.46
N PHE A 130 -7.30 21.21 -18.30
CA PHE A 130 -7.16 20.53 -17.01
C PHE A 130 -8.07 19.29 -16.88
N TYR A 131 -9.20 19.23 -17.57
CA TYR A 131 -10.12 18.10 -17.53
C TYR A 131 -9.63 16.93 -18.37
N ASN A 132 -9.00 17.21 -19.51
CA ASN A 132 -8.53 16.21 -20.47
C ASN A 132 -7.09 15.71 -20.27
N ILE A 133 -6.45 16.11 -19.17
CA ILE A 133 -5.13 15.62 -18.75
C ILE A 133 -5.32 14.46 -17.77
N ARG A 134 -4.64 13.35 -18.04
CA ARG A 134 -4.59 12.19 -17.14
C ARG A 134 -3.90 12.58 -15.84
N LYS A 135 -4.58 12.33 -14.74
CA LYS A 135 -4.12 12.55 -13.38
C LYS A 135 -4.20 11.24 -12.63
N VAL A 136 -3.24 11.03 -11.74
CA VAL A 136 -3.17 9.85 -10.88
C VAL A 136 -3.12 10.35 -9.45
N ASP A 137 -4.08 9.92 -8.64
CA ASP A 137 -3.96 10.04 -7.18
C ASP A 137 -3.00 8.95 -6.69
N THR A 138 -1.80 9.34 -6.29
CA THR A 138 -0.72 8.42 -5.89
C THR A 138 -0.73 8.10 -4.40
N HIS A 139 -1.55 8.80 -3.60
CA HIS A 139 -1.53 8.66 -2.14
C HIS A 139 -2.92 8.63 -1.50
N ILE A 140 -3.62 7.50 -1.65
CA ILE A 140 -4.95 7.30 -1.09
C ILE A 140 -5.12 5.91 -0.45
N HIS A 141 -5.81 5.86 0.68
CA HIS A 141 -6.16 4.61 1.35
C HIS A 141 -7.49 4.08 0.81
N ALA A 142 -7.61 2.78 0.56
CA ALA A 142 -8.83 2.21 0.00
C ALA A 142 -10.05 2.43 0.90
N ALA A 143 -9.87 2.38 2.23
CA ALA A 143 -10.94 2.67 3.19
C ALA A 143 -11.43 4.13 3.15
N SER A 144 -10.66 5.02 2.52
CA SER A 144 -10.93 6.46 2.44
C SER A 144 -11.12 6.97 1.02
N CYS A 145 -11.29 6.08 0.02
CA CYS A 145 -11.42 6.48 -1.37
C CYS A 145 -12.76 7.12 -1.71
N MET A 146 -13.77 6.88 -0.87
CA MET A 146 -15.14 7.32 -1.05
C MET A 146 -15.43 8.64 -0.34
N ASN A 147 -16.29 9.47 -0.93
CA ASN A 147 -16.81 10.65 -0.27
C ASN A 147 -17.76 10.25 0.88
N GLN A 148 -17.71 10.96 2.01
CA GLN A 148 -18.62 10.78 3.16
C GLN A 148 -20.11 10.72 2.80
N LYS A 149 -20.56 11.54 1.85
CA LYS A 149 -21.96 11.55 1.38
C LYS A 149 -22.30 10.27 0.62
N HIS A 150 -21.35 9.75 -0.15
CA HIS A 150 -21.51 8.49 -0.88
C HIS A 150 -21.55 7.31 0.10
N LEU A 151 -20.61 7.23 1.05
CA LEU A 151 -20.60 6.21 2.10
C LEU A 151 -21.89 6.22 2.92
N LEU A 152 -22.37 7.39 3.36
CA LEU A 152 -23.62 7.49 4.11
C LEU A 152 -24.81 6.97 3.30
N ARG A 153 -24.91 7.38 2.03
CA ARG A 153 -25.97 6.90 1.11
C ARG A 153 -25.89 5.40 0.92
N PHE A 154 -24.68 4.85 0.81
CA PHE A 154 -24.44 3.42 0.68
C PHE A 154 -24.91 2.65 1.93
N ILE A 155 -24.54 3.10 3.12
CA ILE A 155 -24.98 2.48 4.39
C ILE A 155 -26.50 2.51 4.50
N LYS A 156 -27.14 3.67 4.24
CA LYS A 156 -28.61 3.78 4.27
C LYS A 156 -29.30 2.86 3.27
N LYS A 157 -28.79 2.76 2.04
CA LYS A 157 -29.32 1.87 1.00
C LYS A 157 -29.17 0.40 1.38
N THR A 158 -28.03 0.04 1.97
CA THR A 158 -27.75 -1.32 2.43
C THR A 158 -28.67 -1.71 3.58
N LEU A 159 -28.85 -0.83 4.57
CA LEU A 159 -29.77 -1.06 5.69
C LEU A 159 -31.21 -1.24 5.23
N LYS A 160 -31.66 -0.53 4.18
CA LYS A 160 -33.00 -0.68 3.62
C LYS A 160 -33.21 -1.99 2.86
N ASN A 161 -32.19 -2.46 2.14
CA ASN A 161 -32.32 -3.58 1.20
C ASN A 161 -31.83 -4.92 1.77
N HIS A 162 -30.95 -4.89 2.78
CA HIS A 162 -30.26 -6.05 3.34
C HIS A 162 -30.28 -6.04 4.88
N SER A 163 -31.38 -5.57 5.49
CA SER A 163 -31.53 -5.45 6.95
C SER A 163 -31.34 -6.77 7.69
N ASP A 164 -31.76 -7.87 7.08
CA ASP A 164 -31.85 -9.19 7.73
C ASP A 164 -30.60 -10.05 7.50
N GLU A 165 -29.61 -9.53 6.77
CA GLU A 165 -28.34 -10.24 6.53
C GLU A 165 -27.52 -10.30 7.83
N VAL A 166 -26.99 -11.48 8.17
CA VAL A 166 -26.16 -11.69 9.37
C VAL A 166 -24.76 -11.14 9.09
N VAL A 167 -24.31 -10.19 9.92
CA VAL A 167 -23.06 -9.44 9.70
C VAL A 167 -22.04 -9.61 10.82
N SER A 168 -22.36 -10.36 11.87
CA SER A 168 -21.49 -10.59 13.02
C SER A 168 -21.45 -12.07 13.40
N ALA A 169 -20.30 -12.52 13.92
CA ALA A 169 -20.10 -13.86 14.45
C ALA A 169 -21.09 -14.24 15.58
N GLY A 170 -21.66 -13.26 16.27
CA GLY A 170 -22.72 -13.46 17.27
C GLY A 170 -24.11 -13.74 16.69
N GLY A 171 -24.24 -13.94 15.37
CA GLY A 171 -25.52 -14.18 14.70
C GLY A 171 -26.38 -12.91 14.55
N MET A 172 -25.82 -11.73 14.82
CA MET A 172 -26.57 -10.47 14.73
C MET A 172 -26.78 -10.06 13.27
N THR A 173 -28.02 -9.72 12.94
CA THR A 173 -28.37 -9.12 11.64
C THR A 173 -27.90 -7.66 11.57
N LEU A 174 -27.78 -7.12 10.36
CA LEU A 174 -27.45 -5.70 10.17
C LEU A 174 -28.43 -4.81 10.95
N LYS A 175 -29.73 -5.12 10.92
CA LYS A 175 -30.75 -4.42 11.70
C LYS A 175 -30.46 -4.46 13.21
N GLN A 176 -30.15 -5.64 13.76
CA GLN A 176 -29.85 -5.80 15.18
C GLN A 176 -28.57 -5.05 15.59
N VAL A 177 -27.57 -4.99 14.71
CA VAL A 177 -26.37 -4.18 14.94
C VAL A 177 -26.76 -2.71 15.10
N PHE A 178 -27.55 -2.15 14.18
CA PHE A 178 -28.03 -0.76 14.29
C PHE A 178 -28.95 -0.52 15.50
N GLU A 179 -29.84 -1.46 15.82
CA GLU A 179 -30.68 -1.40 17.02
C GLU A 179 -29.86 -1.41 18.31
N SER A 180 -28.79 -2.23 18.38
CA SER A 180 -27.89 -2.27 19.54
C SER A 180 -27.15 -0.96 19.79
N MET A 181 -26.89 -0.21 18.72
CA MET A 181 -26.29 1.13 18.78
C MET A 181 -27.33 2.23 19.06
N LYS A 182 -28.62 1.88 19.16
CA LYS A 182 -29.75 2.83 19.28
C LYS A 182 -29.79 3.86 18.14
N LEU A 183 -29.39 3.45 16.94
CA LEU A 183 -29.35 4.31 15.76
C LEU A 183 -30.40 3.87 14.75
N THR A 184 -31.20 4.82 14.27
CA THR A 184 -32.08 4.57 13.13
C THR A 184 -31.45 5.05 11.83
N SER A 185 -31.98 4.59 10.69
CA SER A 185 -31.57 5.06 9.36
C SER A 185 -31.75 6.59 9.17
N TYR A 186 -32.66 7.18 9.94
CA TYR A 186 -32.94 8.62 9.91
C TYR A 186 -31.88 9.41 10.67
N ASP A 187 -31.41 8.87 11.80
CA ASP A 187 -30.41 9.50 12.68
C ASP A 187 -29.00 9.50 12.10
N LEU A 188 -28.72 8.60 11.14
CA LEU A 188 -27.44 8.56 10.44
C LEU A 188 -27.25 9.84 9.61
N THR A 189 -26.46 10.78 10.15
CA THR A 189 -26.01 11.99 9.45
C THR A 189 -24.55 11.87 9.06
N VAL A 190 -24.10 12.81 8.23
CA VAL A 190 -22.69 12.94 7.86
C VAL A 190 -21.84 13.22 9.11
N ASP A 191 -22.34 14.03 10.03
CA ASP A 191 -21.63 14.41 11.25
C ASP A 191 -21.43 13.22 12.19
N MET A 192 -22.35 12.24 12.20
CA MET A 192 -22.20 11.01 12.98
C MET A 192 -21.10 10.09 12.45
N LEU A 193 -20.72 10.20 11.17
CA LEU A 193 -19.61 9.38 10.64
C LEU A 193 -18.23 9.84 11.16
N ASP A 194 -18.16 10.96 11.90
CA ASP A 194 -16.96 11.55 12.51
C ASP A 194 -15.73 11.65 11.57
N VAL A 195 -16.01 11.99 10.31
CA VAL A 195 -15.02 12.16 9.23
C VAL A 195 -14.49 13.59 9.11
N HIS A 196 -14.65 14.41 10.16
CA HIS A 196 -14.27 15.83 10.14
C HIS A 196 -12.77 16.00 9.83
N ALA A 197 -12.42 16.98 8.99
CA ALA A 197 -11.02 17.32 8.73
C ALA A 197 -10.39 17.96 9.99
N ASP A 198 -9.32 17.37 10.52
CA ASP A 198 -8.55 17.92 11.66
C ASP A 198 -7.13 18.25 11.19
N ARG A 199 -6.55 19.37 11.64
CA ARG A 199 -5.15 19.73 11.30
C ARG A 199 -4.14 18.67 11.76
N ASN A 200 -4.49 17.89 12.78
CA ASN A 200 -3.60 16.85 13.32
C ASN A 200 -3.67 15.51 12.56
N THR A 201 -4.58 15.36 11.59
CA THR A 201 -4.79 14.08 10.88
C THR A 201 -3.57 13.61 10.09
N PHE A 202 -2.76 14.56 9.60
CA PHE A 202 -1.61 14.28 8.74
C PHE A 202 -0.43 13.66 9.50
N HIS A 203 -0.29 13.96 10.79
CA HIS A 203 0.84 13.51 11.61
C HIS A 203 0.48 12.34 12.55
N ARG A 204 -0.80 12.10 12.81
CA ARG A 204 -1.30 11.15 13.81
C ARG A 204 -2.09 10.04 13.13
N PHE A 205 -1.41 8.94 12.79
CA PHE A 205 -2.06 7.81 12.09
C PHE A 205 -3.11 7.09 12.95
N ASP A 206 -3.03 7.21 14.28
CA ASP A 206 -4.05 6.77 15.23
C ASP A 206 -5.35 7.60 15.10
N LYS A 207 -5.23 8.93 15.00
CA LYS A 207 -6.36 9.86 14.73
C LYS A 207 -6.90 9.72 13.31
N PHE A 208 -6.04 9.38 12.35
CA PHE A 208 -6.45 8.97 11.01
C PHE A 208 -7.29 7.69 11.10
N ASN A 209 -6.81 6.65 11.79
CA ASN A 209 -7.53 5.41 11.98
C ASN A 209 -8.84 5.57 12.75
N SER A 210 -8.92 6.45 13.74
CA SER A 210 -10.16 6.71 14.49
C SER A 210 -11.21 7.39 13.62
N LYS A 211 -10.83 8.20 12.61
CA LYS A 211 -11.75 8.81 11.63
C LYS A 211 -12.39 7.81 10.66
N TYR A 212 -11.87 6.59 10.61
CA TYR A 212 -12.47 5.47 9.86
C TYR A 212 -13.30 4.54 10.75
N ASN A 213 -13.47 4.84 12.03
CA ASN A 213 -14.52 4.24 12.86
C ASN A 213 -15.77 5.13 12.71
N PRO A 214 -16.65 4.90 11.72
CA PRO A 214 -17.89 5.65 11.66
C PRO A 214 -18.62 5.51 13.00
N ILE A 215 -18.99 6.65 13.59
CA ILE A 215 -19.71 6.73 14.88
C ILE A 215 -18.84 6.37 16.10
N GLY A 216 -17.52 6.24 15.95
CA GLY A 216 -16.60 5.83 17.02
C GLY A 216 -16.72 4.35 17.39
N GLU A 217 -17.53 3.59 16.66
CA GLU A 217 -17.82 2.17 16.92
C GLU A 217 -17.06 1.28 15.92
N SER A 218 -16.20 0.39 16.44
CA SER A 218 -15.38 -0.51 15.62
C SER A 218 -16.20 -1.45 14.74
N ARG A 219 -17.43 -1.78 15.15
CA ARG A 219 -18.33 -2.74 14.48
C ARG A 219 -18.77 -2.27 13.10
N LEU A 220 -19.14 -1.00 12.92
CA LEU A 220 -19.55 -0.49 11.61
C LEU A 220 -18.39 -0.43 10.63
N ARG A 221 -17.19 -0.07 11.12
CA ARG A 221 -15.96 -0.16 10.32
C ARG A 221 -15.70 -1.59 9.88
N GLU A 222 -15.84 -2.55 10.78
CA GLU A 222 -15.63 -3.97 10.50
C GLU A 222 -16.58 -4.47 9.41
N VAL A 223 -17.86 -4.09 9.46
CA VAL A 223 -18.85 -4.52 8.46
C VAL A 223 -18.64 -3.86 7.10
N PHE A 224 -18.41 -2.55 7.05
CA PHE A 224 -18.43 -1.77 5.80
C PHE A 224 -17.06 -1.46 5.19
N LEU A 225 -15.99 -1.44 5.99
CA LEU A 225 -14.68 -0.89 5.61
C LEU A 225 -13.51 -1.87 5.85
N LYS A 226 -13.78 -3.15 6.12
CA LYS A 226 -12.78 -4.21 6.23
C LYS A 226 -12.96 -5.28 5.15
N THR A 227 -11.82 -5.81 4.69
CA THR A 227 -11.73 -6.91 3.72
C THR A 227 -12.01 -8.26 4.37
N ASP A 228 -11.47 -8.49 5.57
CA ASP A 228 -11.72 -9.69 6.39
C ASP A 228 -12.78 -9.37 7.46
N ASN A 229 -14.00 -9.89 7.27
CA ASN A 229 -15.11 -9.81 8.21
C ASN A 229 -16.05 -11.00 8.03
N TYR A 230 -17.08 -11.13 8.86
CA TYR A 230 -18.03 -12.26 8.81
C TYR A 230 -18.69 -12.45 7.43
N THR A 231 -18.92 -11.37 6.69
CA THR A 231 -19.51 -11.39 5.33
C THR A 231 -18.48 -11.52 4.21
N GLY A 232 -17.21 -11.77 4.54
CA GLY A 232 -16.11 -11.85 3.57
C GLY A 232 -15.88 -10.54 2.82
N GLY A 233 -16.03 -9.39 3.49
CA GLY A 233 -15.73 -8.07 2.94
C GLY A 233 -16.64 -7.62 1.78
N LYS A 234 -17.79 -8.28 1.58
CA LYS A 234 -18.75 -8.04 0.50
C LYS A 234 -19.15 -6.56 0.36
N TYR A 235 -19.46 -5.90 1.47
CA TYR A 235 -19.87 -4.49 1.45
C TYR A 235 -18.72 -3.56 1.06
N PHE A 236 -17.52 -3.81 1.59
CA PHE A 236 -16.35 -2.99 1.27
C PHE A 236 -15.98 -3.10 -0.22
N ALA A 237 -15.99 -4.32 -0.77
CA ALA A 237 -15.79 -4.55 -2.19
C ALA A 237 -16.84 -3.83 -3.05
N ARG A 238 -18.12 -3.88 -2.65
CA ARG A 238 -19.19 -3.20 -3.37
C ARG A 238 -19.00 -1.68 -3.41
N VAL A 239 -18.59 -1.07 -2.30
CA VAL A 239 -18.32 0.38 -2.29
C VAL A 239 -17.13 0.73 -3.17
N ILE A 240 -16.06 -0.06 -3.12
CA ILE A 240 -14.90 0.14 -3.99
C ILE A 240 -15.30 0.03 -5.45
N ASN A 241 -16.14 -0.94 -5.83
CA ASN A 241 -16.62 -1.09 -7.20
C ASN A 241 -17.51 0.09 -7.64
N GLU A 242 -18.32 0.67 -6.74
CA GLU A 242 -19.04 1.91 -7.04
C GLU A 242 -18.08 3.08 -7.31
N VAL A 243 -17.03 3.24 -6.49
CA VAL A 243 -15.99 4.27 -6.69
C VAL A 243 -15.18 4.02 -7.98
N ALA A 244 -14.87 2.76 -8.28
CA ALA A 244 -14.16 2.36 -9.48
C ALA A 244 -14.97 2.68 -10.75
N SER A 245 -16.28 2.41 -10.73
CA SER A 245 -17.20 2.78 -11.82
C SER A 245 -17.21 4.29 -12.05
N ASP A 246 -17.26 5.10 -10.99
CA ASP A 246 -17.19 6.56 -11.10
C ASP A 246 -15.84 7.03 -11.70
N LEU A 247 -14.73 6.34 -11.37
CA LEU A 247 -13.40 6.61 -11.94
C LEU A 247 -13.31 6.21 -13.42
N GLU A 248 -13.97 5.14 -13.85
CA GLU A 248 -14.01 4.70 -15.24
C GLU A 248 -14.84 5.66 -16.12
N GLU A 249 -15.96 6.16 -15.60
CA GLU A 249 -16.72 7.26 -16.24
C GLU A 249 -15.84 8.52 -16.36
N SER A 250 -15.01 8.78 -15.35
CA SER A 250 -14.03 9.87 -15.31
C SER A 250 -12.70 9.47 -15.98
N LYS A 251 -12.73 9.27 -17.30
CA LYS A 251 -11.62 8.77 -18.16
C LYS A 251 -10.18 9.23 -17.84
N TYR A 252 -10.01 10.44 -17.31
CA TYR A 252 -8.70 11.05 -17.04
C TYR A 252 -8.24 10.92 -15.59
N GLN A 253 -9.00 10.28 -14.71
CA GLN A 253 -8.65 10.10 -13.31
C GLN A 253 -8.29 8.64 -13.05
N ASN A 254 -7.14 8.44 -12.42
CA ASN A 254 -6.65 7.13 -12.00
C ASN A 254 -6.26 7.21 -10.53
N ALA A 255 -6.21 6.07 -9.85
CA ALA A 255 -5.89 6.02 -8.42
C ALA A 255 -4.99 4.84 -8.06
N GLU A 256 -4.06 5.09 -7.15
CA GLU A 256 -3.23 4.09 -6.50
C GLU A 256 -3.73 3.89 -5.07
N LEU A 257 -4.66 2.93 -4.92
CA LEU A 257 -5.34 2.66 -3.65
C LEU A 257 -4.49 1.75 -2.76
N ARG A 258 -4.45 2.04 -1.45
CA ARG A 258 -3.74 1.21 -0.46
C ARG A 258 -4.66 0.25 0.28
N LEU A 259 -4.31 -1.04 0.25
CA LEU A 259 -4.94 -2.10 1.05
C LEU A 259 -4.00 -2.57 2.15
N SER A 260 -4.53 -2.82 3.35
CA SER A 260 -3.72 -3.24 4.50
C SER A 260 -3.45 -4.73 4.52
N ILE A 261 -2.21 -5.08 4.82
CA ILE A 261 -1.81 -6.37 5.38
C ILE A 261 -1.07 -6.11 6.68
N TYR A 262 -1.56 -6.69 7.78
CA TYR A 262 -1.05 -6.46 9.11
C TYR A 262 0.13 -7.38 9.46
N GLY A 263 0.28 -8.54 8.80
CA GLY A 263 1.32 -9.51 9.10
C GLY A 263 1.04 -10.32 10.38
N LYS A 264 -0.24 -10.47 10.75
CA LYS A 264 -0.65 -11.27 11.93
C LYS A 264 -0.63 -12.77 11.65
N SER A 265 -0.92 -13.15 10.42
CA SER A 265 -1.04 -14.54 9.97
C SER A 265 -0.62 -14.66 8.51
N ARG A 266 -0.10 -15.82 8.12
CA ARG A 266 0.32 -16.10 6.72
C ARG A 266 -0.86 -16.07 5.74
N ASP A 267 -2.03 -16.51 6.17
CA ASP A 267 -3.24 -16.59 5.35
C ASP A 267 -3.82 -15.22 4.94
N GLU A 268 -3.27 -14.12 5.47
CA GLU A 268 -3.81 -12.78 5.23
C GLU A 268 -3.73 -12.39 3.74
N TRP A 269 -2.66 -12.79 3.06
CA TRP A 269 -2.51 -12.60 1.61
C TRP A 269 -3.55 -13.36 0.82
N ASP A 270 -3.74 -14.65 1.12
CA ASP A 270 -4.70 -15.50 0.42
C ASP A 270 -6.14 -15.03 0.64
N LYS A 271 -6.47 -14.62 1.86
CA LYS A 271 -7.78 -14.01 2.17
C LYS A 271 -8.00 -12.73 1.38
N LEU A 272 -6.99 -11.85 1.30
CA LEU A 272 -7.10 -10.60 0.56
C LEU A 272 -7.26 -10.84 -0.95
N ALA A 273 -6.47 -11.75 -1.50
CA ALA A 273 -6.53 -12.11 -2.91
C ALA A 273 -7.88 -12.75 -3.28
N LYS A 274 -8.35 -13.69 -2.46
CA LYS A 274 -9.67 -14.30 -2.59
C LYS A 274 -10.78 -13.25 -2.53
N TRP A 275 -10.71 -12.31 -1.59
CA TRP A 275 -11.66 -11.19 -1.48
C TRP A 275 -11.71 -10.34 -2.76
N ALA A 276 -10.55 -10.01 -3.33
CA ALA A 276 -10.47 -9.20 -4.54
C ALA A 276 -11.08 -9.93 -5.75
N ILE A 277 -10.77 -11.22 -5.93
CA ILE A 277 -11.23 -12.02 -7.07
C ILE A 277 -12.71 -12.37 -6.94
N SER A 278 -13.14 -12.86 -5.77
CA SER A 278 -14.54 -13.30 -5.55
C SER A 278 -15.53 -12.16 -5.71
N ASN A 279 -15.14 -10.94 -5.32
CA ASN A 279 -15.98 -9.75 -5.44
C ASN A 279 -15.68 -8.92 -6.71
N ARG A 280 -14.82 -9.42 -7.61
CA ARG A 280 -14.39 -8.75 -8.86
C ARG A 280 -13.96 -7.30 -8.63
N VAL A 281 -13.10 -7.07 -7.63
CA VAL A 281 -12.60 -5.75 -7.26
C VAL A 281 -11.47 -5.34 -8.21
N TYR A 282 -11.86 -4.85 -9.38
CA TYR A 282 -10.96 -4.51 -10.48
C TYR A 282 -11.41 -3.24 -11.20
N SER A 283 -10.44 -2.47 -11.69
CA SER A 283 -10.65 -1.39 -12.66
C SER A 283 -9.36 -1.11 -13.44
N ASP A 284 -9.50 -0.69 -14.70
CA ASP A 284 -8.38 -0.26 -15.53
C ASP A 284 -7.70 1.00 -14.95
N ASN A 285 -8.45 1.83 -14.24
CA ASN A 285 -8.01 3.11 -13.68
C ASN A 285 -7.41 2.97 -12.26
N VAL A 286 -7.42 1.76 -11.69
CA VAL A 286 -6.99 1.51 -10.30
C VAL A 286 -5.82 0.52 -10.24
N ARG A 287 -4.81 0.85 -9.44
CA ARG A 287 -3.73 -0.05 -9.04
C ARG A 287 -3.60 -0.10 -7.53
N TRP A 288 -3.05 -1.20 -7.02
CA TRP A 288 -3.02 -1.48 -5.59
C TRP A 288 -1.61 -1.33 -5.03
N LEU A 289 -1.49 -0.61 -3.92
CA LEU A 289 -0.34 -0.70 -3.03
C LEU A 289 -0.74 -1.47 -1.78
N VAL A 290 0.17 -2.29 -1.27
CA VAL A 290 -0.04 -3.00 -0.01
C VAL A 290 0.62 -2.22 1.10
N GLN A 291 -0.19 -1.68 2.00
CA GLN A 291 0.28 -0.97 3.18
C GLN A 291 0.47 -1.93 4.36
N ILE A 292 1.60 -1.81 5.04
CA ILE A 292 2.00 -2.65 6.15
C ILE A 292 2.18 -1.77 7.39
N PRO A 293 1.22 -1.81 8.33
CA PRO A 293 1.29 -1.03 9.56
C PRO A 293 2.41 -1.51 10.50
N ARG A 294 3.23 -0.60 11.04
CA ARG A 294 4.36 -0.93 11.95
C ARG A 294 3.89 -1.11 13.40
N LEU A 295 3.05 -2.11 13.65
CA LEU A 295 2.35 -2.34 14.93
C LEU A 295 2.85 -3.58 15.69
N PHE A 296 4.14 -3.92 15.57
CA PHE A 296 4.69 -5.12 16.20
C PHE A 296 4.55 -5.10 17.73
N ASP A 297 4.76 -3.95 18.36
CA ASP A 297 4.54 -3.71 19.80
C ASP A 297 3.14 -4.14 20.26
N ILE A 298 2.10 -3.79 19.49
CA ILE A 298 0.72 -4.16 19.79
C ILE A 298 0.53 -5.68 19.64
N PHE A 299 1.09 -6.29 18.59
CA PHE A 299 0.97 -7.74 18.39
C PHE A 299 1.73 -8.53 19.44
N LYS A 300 2.89 -8.02 19.87
CA LYS A 300 3.69 -8.61 20.92
C LYS A 300 3.00 -8.53 22.28
N SER A 301 2.45 -7.35 22.61
CA SER A 301 1.69 -7.14 23.85
C SER A 301 0.44 -8.02 23.95
N ASN A 302 -0.19 -8.31 22.81
CA ASN A 302 -1.35 -9.20 22.72
C ASN A 302 -0.99 -10.69 22.56
N ASN A 303 0.29 -11.05 22.64
CA ASN A 303 0.80 -12.42 22.43
C ASN A 303 0.35 -13.05 21.09
N ILE A 304 0.21 -12.23 20.04
CA ILE A 304 -0.10 -12.70 18.68
C ILE A 304 1.19 -13.16 17.99
N LEU A 305 2.30 -12.44 18.21
CA LEU A 305 3.61 -12.73 17.63
C LEU A 305 4.68 -12.83 18.73
N ASP A 306 5.60 -13.78 18.60
CA ASP A 306 6.69 -14.00 19.54
C ASP A 306 7.93 -13.17 19.24
N ASN A 307 8.22 -12.95 17.96
CA ASN A 307 9.41 -12.25 17.51
C ASN A 307 9.16 -11.54 16.17
N PHE A 308 10.05 -10.62 15.81
CA PHE A 308 9.91 -9.84 14.58
C PHE A 308 10.02 -10.70 13.30
N GLN A 309 10.73 -11.83 13.36
CA GLN A 309 10.82 -12.76 12.21
C GLN A 309 9.43 -13.29 11.81
N GLN A 310 8.54 -13.59 12.77
CA GLN A 310 7.19 -14.04 12.45
C GLN A 310 6.38 -12.99 11.67
N LEU A 311 6.57 -11.69 11.94
CA LEU A 311 5.96 -10.62 11.16
C LEU A 311 6.48 -10.66 9.71
N LEU A 312 7.80 -10.76 9.52
CA LEU A 312 8.43 -10.85 8.20
C LEU A 312 7.99 -12.11 7.44
N ASP A 313 7.86 -13.24 8.14
CA ASP A 313 7.36 -14.49 7.58
C ASP A 313 5.92 -14.33 7.08
N ASN A 314 5.03 -13.76 7.90
CA ASN A 314 3.64 -13.55 7.53
C ASN A 314 3.47 -12.60 6.34
N VAL A 315 4.38 -11.62 6.19
CA VAL A 315 4.35 -10.64 5.10
C VAL A 315 4.97 -11.19 3.81
N PHE A 316 6.16 -11.80 3.87
CA PHE A 316 6.94 -12.10 2.68
C PHE A 316 6.89 -13.57 2.25
N LEU A 317 6.75 -14.52 3.18
CA LEU A 317 6.81 -15.94 2.83
C LEU A 317 5.72 -16.34 1.82
N PRO A 318 4.43 -15.95 1.98
CA PRO A 318 3.39 -16.25 0.99
C PRO A 318 3.70 -15.69 -0.40
N LEU A 319 4.40 -14.54 -0.47
CA LEU A 319 4.80 -13.92 -1.73
C LEU A 319 5.92 -14.69 -2.42
N PHE A 320 6.88 -15.20 -1.64
CA PHE A 320 7.94 -16.06 -2.15
C PHE A 320 7.38 -17.40 -2.61
N GLU A 321 6.48 -18.01 -1.84
CA GLU A 321 5.79 -19.25 -2.19
C GLU A 321 5.00 -19.11 -3.48
N ALA A 322 4.17 -18.06 -3.62
CA ALA A 322 3.41 -17.78 -4.84
C ALA A 322 4.29 -17.46 -6.06
N THR A 323 5.48 -16.90 -5.84
CA THR A 323 6.43 -16.63 -6.95
C THR A 323 7.17 -17.90 -7.36
N ASN A 324 7.51 -18.77 -6.41
CA ASN A 324 8.23 -20.03 -6.65
C ASN A 324 7.32 -21.10 -7.26
N ASP A 325 6.05 -21.16 -6.86
CA ASP A 325 5.01 -21.98 -7.46
C ASP A 325 3.68 -21.20 -7.53
N PRO A 326 3.30 -20.66 -8.69
CA PRO A 326 2.02 -19.96 -8.86
C PRO A 326 0.79 -20.81 -8.54
N ASN A 327 0.90 -22.15 -8.60
CA ASN A 327 -0.22 -23.04 -8.33
C ASN A 327 -0.46 -23.27 -6.83
N SER A 328 0.50 -22.96 -5.97
CA SER A 328 0.31 -23.07 -4.52
C SER A 328 -0.61 -21.96 -3.99
N HIS A 329 -0.56 -20.77 -4.60
CA HIS A 329 -1.44 -19.63 -4.28
C HIS A 329 -2.02 -19.00 -5.56
N PRO A 330 -3.00 -19.65 -6.22
CA PRO A 330 -3.45 -19.21 -7.55
C PRO A 330 -4.17 -17.87 -7.53
N ASP A 331 -4.99 -17.62 -6.52
CA ASP A 331 -5.69 -16.35 -6.33
C ASP A 331 -4.70 -15.22 -6.02
N LEU A 332 -3.69 -15.50 -5.20
CA LEU A 332 -2.65 -14.54 -4.85
C LEU A 332 -1.82 -14.16 -6.08
N HIS A 333 -1.40 -15.13 -6.90
CA HIS A 333 -0.65 -14.87 -8.14
C HIS A 333 -1.41 -13.94 -9.10
N ARG A 334 -2.72 -14.17 -9.27
CA ARG A 334 -3.60 -13.29 -10.05
C ARG A 334 -3.69 -11.90 -9.46
N PHE A 335 -3.92 -11.80 -8.15
CA PHE A 335 -4.01 -10.51 -7.47
C PHE A 335 -2.72 -9.68 -7.58
N LEU A 336 -1.57 -10.34 -7.47
CA LEU A 336 -0.26 -9.69 -7.53
C LEU A 336 0.05 -9.04 -8.89
N GLN A 337 -0.63 -9.42 -9.98
CA GLN A 337 -0.50 -8.72 -11.27
C GLN A 337 -0.99 -7.26 -11.22
N HIS A 338 -1.84 -6.93 -10.25
CA HIS A 338 -2.40 -5.59 -10.07
C HIS A 338 -1.77 -4.82 -8.90
N VAL A 339 -0.89 -5.46 -8.13
CA VAL A 339 -0.16 -4.85 -7.02
C VAL A 339 1.14 -4.24 -7.55
N VAL A 340 1.32 -2.94 -7.31
CA VAL A 340 2.43 -2.16 -7.86
C VAL A 340 3.50 -1.78 -6.84
N GLY A 341 3.22 -1.91 -5.55
CA GLY A 341 4.19 -1.53 -4.52
C GLY A 341 3.77 -1.82 -3.10
N PHE A 342 4.71 -1.59 -2.20
CA PHE A 342 4.54 -1.68 -0.75
C PHE A 342 4.62 -0.28 -0.14
N ASP A 343 3.83 -0.07 0.90
CA ASP A 343 3.86 1.14 1.72
C ASP A 343 3.99 0.74 3.19
N SER A 344 4.80 1.44 3.98
CA SER A 344 4.96 1.15 5.41
C SER A 344 4.43 2.33 6.21
N VAL A 345 3.44 2.08 7.07
CA VAL A 345 2.66 3.14 7.72
C VAL A 345 2.67 2.99 9.24
N ASP A 346 2.82 4.10 9.97
CA ASP A 346 2.46 4.24 11.39
C ASP A 346 2.40 5.74 11.74
N ASP A 347 2.10 6.06 13.00
CA ASP A 347 2.22 7.39 13.56
C ASP A 347 3.69 7.83 13.68
N GLU A 348 4.16 8.58 12.68
CA GLU A 348 5.52 9.12 12.60
C GLU A 348 5.85 10.15 13.70
N SER A 349 4.88 10.54 14.53
CA SER A 349 5.11 11.43 15.69
C SER A 349 5.50 10.67 16.96
N LYS A 350 5.35 9.34 16.99
CA LYS A 350 5.77 8.53 18.14
C LYS A 350 7.29 8.62 18.31
N PRO A 351 7.79 8.90 19.52
CA PRO A 351 9.22 8.91 19.76
C PRO A 351 9.76 7.47 19.62
N GLU A 352 10.85 7.33 18.88
CA GLU A 352 11.60 6.09 18.74
C GLU A 352 13.09 6.35 18.93
N ASN A 353 13.86 5.30 19.24
CA ASN A 353 15.32 5.37 19.20
C ASN A 353 15.79 5.16 17.76
N PRO A 354 16.29 6.20 17.05
CA PRO A 354 16.62 6.08 15.63
C PRO A 354 17.92 5.29 15.37
N PHE A 355 18.70 4.99 16.42
CA PHE A 355 19.98 4.31 16.26
C PHE A 355 19.79 2.81 16.01
N VAL A 356 20.05 2.40 14.77
CA VAL A 356 20.23 1.01 14.39
C VAL A 356 21.72 0.78 14.19
N ASP A 357 22.35 0.06 15.11
CA ASP A 357 23.76 -0.34 15.01
C ASP A 357 23.88 -1.77 14.46
N ARG A 358 25.10 -2.18 14.12
CA ARG A 358 25.41 -3.52 13.61
C ARG A 358 25.08 -4.62 14.62
N ASP A 359 25.14 -4.29 15.91
CA ASP A 359 24.89 -5.21 17.03
C ASP A 359 23.41 -5.26 17.43
N VAL A 360 22.52 -4.61 16.65
CA VAL A 360 21.08 -4.69 16.87
C VAL A 360 20.61 -6.17 16.77
N PRO A 361 19.70 -6.63 17.64
CA PRO A 361 19.19 -7.99 17.59
C PRO A 361 18.63 -8.35 16.21
N LYS A 362 18.91 -9.57 15.73
CA LYS A 362 18.30 -10.09 14.50
C LYS A 362 16.79 -10.29 14.67
N PRO A 363 15.99 -10.36 13.59
CA PRO A 363 14.53 -10.46 13.70
C PRO A 363 14.03 -11.63 14.55
N ALA A 364 14.70 -12.78 14.50
CA ALA A 364 14.35 -13.95 15.31
C ALA A 364 14.67 -13.78 16.82
N GLN A 365 15.61 -12.89 17.13
CA GLN A 365 16.06 -12.57 18.49
C GLN A 365 15.32 -11.37 19.08
N TRP A 366 14.72 -10.52 18.24
CA TRP A 366 13.89 -9.40 18.68
C TRP A 366 12.59 -9.92 19.30
N ARG A 367 12.61 -10.11 20.62
CA ARG A 367 11.50 -10.63 21.43
C ARG A 367 11.02 -9.63 22.48
N GLU A 368 11.59 -8.43 22.47
CA GLU A 368 11.20 -7.35 23.37
C GLU A 368 9.83 -6.80 22.98
N THR A 369 9.15 -6.18 23.95
CA THR A 369 7.84 -5.55 23.74
C THR A 369 7.94 -4.23 22.97
N ASP A 370 9.13 -3.63 22.95
CA ASP A 370 9.37 -2.37 22.27
C ASP A 370 9.31 -2.55 20.76
N ASN A 371 8.70 -1.58 20.08
CA ASN A 371 8.59 -1.57 18.63
C ASN A 371 9.99 -1.37 18.02
N PRO A 372 10.39 -2.16 17.01
CA PRO A 372 11.64 -1.89 16.29
C PRO A 372 11.65 -0.47 15.68
N PRO A 373 12.80 0.20 15.62
CA PRO A 373 12.91 1.52 15.01
C PRO A 373 12.50 1.52 13.53
N TYR A 374 12.06 2.67 13.01
CA TYR A 374 11.73 2.86 11.59
C TYR A 374 12.78 2.29 10.64
N ALA A 375 14.05 2.65 10.86
CA ALA A 375 15.15 2.21 10.01
C ALA A 375 15.31 0.69 9.99
N TYR A 376 14.97 0.01 11.09
CA TYR A 376 14.99 -1.44 11.19
C TYR A 376 13.91 -2.07 10.31
N TYR A 377 12.67 -1.60 10.43
CA TYR A 377 11.57 -2.00 9.53
C TYR A 377 11.97 -1.79 8.07
N GLN A 378 12.41 -0.58 7.71
CA GLN A 378 12.72 -0.24 6.33
C GLN A 378 13.84 -1.10 5.75
N TYR A 379 14.87 -1.44 6.54
CA TYR A 379 15.93 -2.34 6.07
C TYR A 379 15.39 -3.74 5.74
N TYR A 380 14.69 -4.41 6.66
CA TYR A 380 14.22 -5.78 6.42
C TYR A 380 13.11 -5.83 5.37
N MET A 381 12.23 -4.82 5.33
CA MET A 381 11.23 -4.69 4.27
C MET A 381 11.91 -4.52 2.90
N TYR A 382 12.90 -3.62 2.80
CA TYR A 382 13.64 -3.38 1.57
C TYR A 382 14.45 -4.58 1.11
N ALA A 383 15.18 -5.25 2.01
CA ALA A 383 16.03 -6.39 1.68
C ALA A 383 15.19 -7.56 1.13
N ASN A 384 14.10 -7.91 1.81
CA ASN A 384 13.19 -8.97 1.36
C ASN A 384 12.48 -8.62 0.06
N MET A 385 11.99 -7.38 -0.09
CA MET A 385 11.39 -6.91 -1.33
C MET A 385 12.40 -6.94 -2.50
N THR A 386 13.66 -6.61 -2.24
CA THR A 386 14.71 -6.64 -3.27
C THR A 386 14.96 -8.06 -3.74
N VAL A 387 15.10 -9.03 -2.84
CA VAL A 387 15.28 -10.44 -3.21
C VAL A 387 14.05 -10.97 -3.95
N LEU A 388 12.85 -10.67 -3.46
CA LEU A 388 11.59 -11.08 -4.10
C LEU A 388 11.47 -10.53 -5.52
N ASN A 389 11.80 -9.25 -5.72
CA ASN A 389 11.74 -8.62 -7.04
C ASN A 389 12.75 -9.25 -8.00
N HIS A 390 13.95 -9.62 -7.55
CA HIS A 390 14.90 -10.35 -8.39
C HIS A 390 14.43 -11.77 -8.72
N LEU A 391 13.66 -12.43 -7.84
CA LEU A 391 13.05 -13.74 -8.14
C LEU A 391 11.93 -13.64 -9.18
N ARG A 392 11.23 -12.51 -9.25
CA ARG A 392 10.16 -12.26 -10.22
C ARG A 392 10.64 -11.76 -11.59
N MET A 393 11.92 -11.42 -11.71
CA MET A 393 12.58 -11.02 -12.96
C MET A 393 13.10 -12.23 -13.70
#